data_AF-A0A931Q8L2-F1
#
_entry.id   AF-A0A931Q8L2-F1
#
_cell.length_a   1.000
_cell.length_b   1.000
_cell.length_c   1.000
_cell.angle_alpha   90.00
_cell.angle_beta   90.00
_cell.angle_gamma   90.00
#
_symmetry.space_group_name_H-M   'P 1'
#
loop_
_entity.id
_entity.type
_entity.pdbx_description
1 polymer ?
#
loop_
_entity_poly.entity_id
_entity_poly.type
_entity_poly.pdbx_seq_one_letter_code
_entity_poly.pdbx_strand_id
1 'polypeptide(L)'
;MTNVTGLPLTTGVTGTLPTANGGTGLSVPGANGNVLTSNGTSWVSQAAGGGSKFGGDGTDGALSISSGTTTIDVGGAAVYVKNYTSISITGGQLAFTNPNTNGTIIILKSKGDVTITCVSAPCINVSSMGAAGGGGASSGTSVLTQTNGGSVGNSFSCAGSPCPAIGGAAGNGVSYALSTVGKIVRTSVGAGGGTGGNGGAGGGRGGGGLIIEAGGAWNFTTAGGISVAGGNGAASGAFKAGGGGGGAGGVFVGLYTTLTANSGTVNVSGGAGGQGGPGDNTWNGTFGGGGGGGANRYGGGAGGNTQATGGTGGGSGGGAGGSSGVSTGGGGGGGGSAGDSFIAQNADF
;
A
#
# COMPACT_ATOMS: atom_id res chain seq x y z
N MET A 1 20.17 63.93 -6.60
CA MET A 1 21.01 63.42 -7.71
C MET A 1 20.32 62.18 -8.24
N THR A 2 19.64 62.26 -9.39
CA THR A 2 18.75 61.19 -9.90
C THR A 2 19.42 60.27 -10.91
N ASN A 3 20.61 60.63 -11.39
CA ASN A 3 21.40 59.80 -12.28
C ASN A 3 22.89 60.05 -12.01
N VAL A 4 23.64 58.99 -11.72
CA VAL A 4 25.08 59.05 -11.47
C VAL A 4 25.78 58.17 -12.51
N THR A 5 25.60 58.53 -13.79
CA THR A 5 26.34 57.88 -14.89
C THR A 5 27.84 58.12 -14.72
N GLY A 6 28.64 57.06 -14.78
CA GLY A 6 30.11 57.13 -14.69
C GLY A 6 30.70 56.90 -13.30
N LEU A 7 29.88 56.66 -12.28
CA LEU A 7 30.39 56.22 -10.99
C LEU A 7 30.92 54.78 -11.11
N PRO A 8 32.20 54.51 -10.79
CA PRO A 8 32.72 53.15 -10.89
C PRO A 8 32.03 52.27 -9.82
N LEU A 9 31.30 51.23 -10.23
CA LEU A 9 30.54 50.38 -9.32
C LEU A 9 31.40 49.65 -8.29
N THR A 10 32.69 49.49 -8.55
CA THR A 10 33.65 48.82 -7.67
C THR A 10 34.25 49.73 -6.60
N THR A 11 34.20 51.06 -6.76
CA THR A 11 34.82 52.01 -5.83
C THR A 11 33.88 53.10 -5.34
N GLY A 12 32.77 53.33 -6.03
CA GLY A 12 31.81 54.40 -5.73
C GLY A 12 30.52 53.93 -5.03
N VAL A 13 30.25 52.62 -4.96
CA VAL A 13 29.09 52.08 -4.24
C VAL A 13 29.56 51.40 -2.97
N THR A 14 29.15 51.95 -1.81
CA THR A 14 29.33 51.31 -0.50
C THR A 14 28.00 50.72 -0.04
N GLY A 15 28.01 49.50 0.49
CA GLY A 15 26.80 48.81 0.97
C GLY A 15 26.16 47.86 -0.06
N THR A 16 24.88 47.52 0.15
CA THR A 16 24.13 46.61 -0.73
C THR A 16 23.51 47.38 -1.89
N LEU A 17 23.64 46.84 -3.11
CA LEU A 17 22.86 47.33 -4.24
C LEU A 17 21.40 46.88 -4.05
N PRO A 18 20.41 47.78 -4.04
CA PRO A 18 19.00 47.41 -3.92
C PRO A 18 18.56 46.50 -5.06
N THR A 19 17.57 45.63 -4.81
CA THR A 19 17.04 44.69 -5.81
C THR A 19 16.44 45.40 -7.02
N ALA A 20 15.82 46.56 -6.82
CA ALA A 20 15.30 47.42 -7.88
C ALA A 20 16.38 47.91 -8.87
N ASN A 21 17.66 47.87 -8.46
CA ASN A 21 18.80 48.28 -9.28
C ASN A 21 19.65 47.06 -9.73
N GLY A 22 19.09 45.85 -9.71
CA GLY A 22 19.77 44.63 -10.13
C GLY A 22 20.69 44.01 -9.08
N GLY A 23 20.69 44.52 -7.84
CA GLY A 23 21.40 43.89 -6.73
C GLY A 23 20.66 42.71 -6.12
N THR A 24 21.32 41.99 -5.22
CA THR A 24 20.68 40.90 -4.45
C THR A 24 19.97 41.39 -3.19
N GLY A 25 20.28 42.61 -2.73
CA GLY A 25 19.83 43.12 -1.43
C GLY A 25 20.42 42.39 -0.22
N LEU A 26 21.37 41.47 -0.42
CA LEU A 26 22.03 40.72 0.64
C LEU A 26 23.28 41.46 1.13
N SER A 27 23.40 41.68 2.44
CA SER A 27 24.56 42.32 3.07
C SER A 27 25.72 41.36 3.32
N VAL A 28 25.47 40.05 3.23
CA VAL A 28 26.46 38.98 3.42
C VAL A 28 26.19 37.90 2.37
N PRO A 29 27.22 37.32 1.72
CA PRO A 29 27.04 36.12 0.93
C PRO A 29 26.39 35.03 1.79
N GLY A 30 25.41 34.32 1.25
CA GLY A 30 24.75 33.21 1.94
C GLY A 30 25.73 32.14 2.43
N ALA A 31 25.26 31.23 3.27
CA ALA A 31 26.07 30.07 3.66
C ALA A 31 26.53 29.29 2.41
N ASN A 32 27.73 28.70 2.47
CA ASN A 32 28.26 27.91 1.35
C ASN A 32 27.28 26.79 0.97
N GLY A 33 27.05 26.58 -0.33
CA GLY A 33 26.04 25.65 -0.85
C GLY A 33 24.60 26.19 -0.92
N ASN A 34 24.37 27.44 -0.51
CA ASN A 34 23.08 28.09 -0.75
C ASN A 34 22.91 28.48 -2.23
N VAL A 35 21.68 28.38 -2.73
CA VAL A 35 21.25 28.88 -4.02
C VAL A 35 20.49 30.19 -3.81
N LEU A 36 20.83 31.19 -4.62
CA LEU A 36 20.06 32.43 -4.70
C LEU A 36 18.83 32.19 -5.58
N THR A 37 17.66 32.32 -4.98
CA THR A 37 16.37 32.17 -5.66
C THR A 37 15.66 33.52 -5.69
N SER A 38 15.13 33.91 -6.84
CA SER A 38 14.26 35.09 -6.95
C SER A 38 12.82 34.69 -6.64
N ASN A 39 12.12 35.49 -5.85
CA ASN A 39 10.66 35.35 -5.64
C ASN A 39 9.85 36.40 -6.41
N GLY A 40 10.47 37.09 -7.38
CA GLY A 40 9.86 38.17 -8.15
C GLY A 40 9.97 39.57 -7.51
N THR A 41 10.37 39.68 -6.23
CA THR A 41 10.54 40.97 -5.54
C THR A 41 11.89 41.11 -4.81
N SER A 42 12.45 39.99 -4.38
CA SER A 42 13.75 39.91 -3.72
C SER A 42 14.53 38.65 -4.13
N TRP A 43 15.84 38.68 -3.86
CA TRP A 43 16.68 37.49 -3.90
C TRP A 43 16.79 36.90 -2.50
N VAL A 44 16.51 35.61 -2.38
CA VAL A 44 16.61 34.88 -1.12
C VAL A 44 17.73 33.85 -1.26
N SER A 45 18.72 33.92 -0.38
CA SER A 45 19.71 32.86 -0.21
C SER A 45 19.08 31.74 0.61
N GLN A 46 18.80 30.62 -0.02
CA GLN A 46 18.29 29.42 0.63
C GLN A 46 19.31 28.30 0.43
N ALA A 47 19.39 27.33 1.34
CA ALA A 47 20.10 26.09 1.03
C ALA A 47 19.62 25.58 -0.33
N ALA A 48 20.54 25.14 -1.21
CA ALA A 48 20.14 24.44 -2.44
C ALA A 48 19.05 23.45 -2.04
N GLY A 49 17.85 23.58 -2.61
CA GLY A 49 16.71 22.75 -2.24
C GLY A 49 17.18 21.32 -2.31
N GLY A 50 17.43 20.72 -1.14
CA GLY A 50 18.25 19.52 -1.06
C GLY A 50 17.53 18.49 -1.90
N GLY A 51 18.16 18.06 -3.02
CA GLY A 51 17.62 16.98 -3.84
C GLY A 51 17.14 15.91 -2.88
N SER A 52 15.91 15.44 -3.07
CA SER A 52 15.17 14.70 -2.04
C SER A 52 16.08 13.65 -1.43
N LYS A 53 16.43 13.85 -0.16
CA LYS A 53 17.42 13.00 0.51
C LYS A 53 16.83 11.61 0.65
N PHE A 54 17.63 10.59 0.32
CA PHE A 54 17.30 9.21 0.65
C PHE A 54 17.17 9.09 2.18
N GLY A 55 16.11 8.41 2.64
CA GLY A 55 15.78 8.37 4.06
C GLY A 55 15.01 9.61 4.57
N GLY A 56 14.73 10.60 3.73
CA GLY A 56 13.93 11.77 4.11
C GLY A 56 14.72 12.81 4.92
N ASP A 57 14.00 13.72 5.55
CA ASP A 57 14.56 14.92 6.22
C ASP A 57 14.42 14.91 7.75
N GLY A 58 13.54 14.07 8.29
CA GLY A 58 13.27 13.94 9.72
C GLY A 58 12.29 14.96 10.29
N THR A 59 11.45 15.60 9.47
CA THR A 59 10.45 16.59 9.93
C THR A 59 9.42 16.02 10.90
N ASP A 60 9.16 14.70 10.88
CA ASP A 60 8.22 14.01 11.75
C ASP A 60 8.85 13.50 13.07
N GLY A 61 10.09 13.89 13.39
CA GLY A 61 10.76 13.48 14.64
C GLY A 61 11.11 11.99 14.68
N ALA A 62 11.36 11.43 15.87
CA ALA A 62 11.68 10.00 16.02
C ALA A 62 10.40 9.17 16.20
N LEU A 63 10.29 8.04 15.51
CA LEU A 63 9.29 7.01 15.79
C LEU A 63 9.90 5.94 16.70
N SER A 64 9.41 5.85 17.95
CA SER A 64 9.91 4.89 18.94
C SER A 64 8.76 4.14 19.59
N ILE A 65 8.70 2.82 19.39
CA ILE A 65 7.67 1.92 19.92
C ILE A 65 8.37 0.79 20.69
N SER A 66 8.41 0.93 22.01
CA SER A 66 8.99 -0.07 22.91
C SER A 66 7.97 -1.06 23.49
N SER A 67 6.67 -0.75 23.41
CA SER A 67 5.56 -1.61 23.85
C SER A 67 4.23 -1.18 23.26
N GLY A 68 3.19 -2.00 23.43
CA GLY A 68 1.82 -1.67 23.04
C GLY A 68 1.59 -1.57 21.53
N THR A 69 0.46 -1.00 21.13
CA THR A 69 0.14 -0.71 19.72
C THR A 69 0.08 0.80 19.53
N THR A 70 0.86 1.31 18.58
CA THR A 70 0.74 2.68 18.08
C THR A 70 -0.02 2.65 16.76
N THR A 71 -1.19 3.28 16.73
CA THR A 71 -2.03 3.35 15.54
C THR A 71 -1.91 4.73 14.87
N ILE A 72 -1.58 4.74 13.58
CA ILE A 72 -1.56 5.95 12.76
C ILE A 72 -2.79 5.97 11.86
N ASP A 73 -3.59 7.03 11.98
CA ASP A 73 -4.67 7.32 11.06
C ASP A 73 -4.12 7.91 9.75
N VAL A 74 -4.38 7.23 8.62
CA VAL A 74 -3.97 7.72 7.28
C VAL A 74 -5.03 8.58 6.60
N GLY A 75 -6.19 8.79 7.22
CA GLY A 75 -7.21 9.74 6.77
C GLY A 75 -7.77 9.48 5.37
N GLY A 76 -7.75 8.23 4.90
CA GLY A 76 -8.17 7.87 3.54
C GLY A 76 -7.16 8.24 2.44
N ALA A 77 -5.92 8.60 2.79
CA ALA A 77 -4.89 8.92 1.81
C ALA A 77 -4.51 7.69 0.98
N ALA A 78 -4.45 7.84 -0.34
CA ALA A 78 -3.96 6.78 -1.24
C ALA A 78 -2.44 6.59 -1.11
N VAL A 79 -1.71 7.67 -0.81
CA VAL A 79 -0.28 7.65 -0.48
C VAL A 79 -0.07 8.43 0.80
N TYR A 80 0.53 7.80 1.80
CA TYR A 80 0.81 8.39 3.11
C TYR A 80 2.32 8.37 3.36
N VAL A 81 2.93 9.54 3.53
CA VAL A 81 4.38 9.70 3.67
C VAL A 81 4.73 10.27 5.03
N LYS A 82 5.73 9.69 5.68
CA LYS A 82 6.34 10.21 6.92
C LYS A 82 7.86 10.25 6.81
N ASN A 83 8.47 11.31 7.32
CA ASN A 83 9.90 11.55 7.33
C ASN A 83 10.42 11.64 8.77
N TYR A 84 10.87 10.51 9.31
CA TYR A 84 11.39 10.40 10.67
C TYR A 84 12.90 10.65 10.74
N THR A 85 13.35 11.05 11.93
CA THR A 85 14.77 11.10 12.27
C THR A 85 15.36 9.72 12.47
N SER A 86 14.57 8.80 13.00
CA SER A 86 14.88 7.39 13.25
C SER A 86 13.58 6.61 13.39
N ILE A 87 13.61 5.30 13.09
CA ILE A 87 12.49 4.39 13.34
C ILE A 87 13.00 3.25 14.22
N SER A 88 12.40 3.07 15.38
CA SER A 88 12.74 2.01 16.33
C SER A 88 11.47 1.33 16.85
N ILE A 89 11.28 0.06 16.51
CA ILE A 89 10.14 -0.76 16.91
C ILE A 89 10.70 -2.03 17.56
N THR A 90 10.83 -2.01 18.88
CA THR A 90 11.59 -3.03 19.64
C THR A 90 10.72 -3.87 20.58
N GLY A 91 9.47 -3.48 20.86
CA GLY A 91 8.61 -4.27 21.73
C GLY A 91 7.10 -4.11 21.54
N GLY A 92 6.66 -3.30 20.58
CA GLY A 92 5.24 -3.13 20.25
C GLY A 92 4.93 -3.32 18.77
N GLN A 93 3.76 -2.85 18.35
CA GLN A 93 3.27 -2.87 16.99
C GLN A 93 2.96 -1.45 16.49
N LEU A 94 3.37 -1.14 15.26
CA LEU A 94 2.88 -0.03 14.47
C LEU A 94 1.70 -0.53 13.60
N ALA A 95 0.53 0.07 13.76
CA ALA A 95 -0.67 -0.24 12.98
C ALA A 95 -1.17 1.02 12.25
N PHE A 96 -2.00 0.81 11.23
CA PHE A 96 -2.60 1.89 10.46
C PHE A 96 -4.12 1.71 10.33
N THR A 97 -4.85 2.82 10.26
CA THR A 97 -6.32 2.83 10.14
C THR A 97 -6.80 3.82 9.08
N ASN A 98 -8.08 3.70 8.71
CA ASN A 98 -8.75 4.50 7.68
C ASN A 98 -8.07 4.49 6.30
N PRO A 99 -7.74 3.32 5.72
CA PRO A 99 -7.18 3.22 4.37
C PRO A 99 -8.13 3.73 3.29
N ASN A 100 -7.57 4.30 2.23
CA ASN A 100 -8.29 4.70 1.01
C ASN A 100 -9.04 3.51 0.38
N THR A 101 -10.24 3.70 -0.16
CA THR A 101 -11.06 2.63 -0.78
C THR A 101 -10.32 1.85 -1.87
N ASN A 102 -9.42 2.49 -2.62
CA ASN A 102 -8.60 1.86 -3.66
C ASN A 102 -7.29 1.29 -3.12
N GLY A 103 -7.06 1.38 -1.81
CA GLY A 103 -5.85 0.98 -1.11
C GLY A 103 -4.90 2.14 -0.83
N THR A 104 -4.08 1.95 0.20
CA THR A 104 -3.10 2.91 0.68
C THR A 104 -1.69 2.34 0.54
N ILE A 105 -0.79 3.18 0.03
CA ILE A 105 0.65 2.98 0.07
C ILE A 105 1.23 3.86 1.17
N ILE A 106 2.01 3.24 2.05
CA ILE A 106 2.64 3.89 3.18
C ILE A 106 4.13 3.97 2.91
N ILE A 107 4.71 5.16 3.09
CA ILE A 107 6.12 5.44 2.87
C ILE A 107 6.70 5.99 4.16
N LEU A 108 7.53 5.19 4.82
CA LEU A 108 8.24 5.57 6.04
C LEU A 108 9.69 5.85 5.68
N LYS A 109 10.10 7.11 5.76
CA LYS A 109 11.47 7.54 5.50
C LYS A 109 12.15 7.80 6.82
N SER A 110 13.36 7.31 7.02
CA SER A 110 14.18 7.54 8.20
C SER A 110 15.54 8.10 7.79
N LYS A 111 15.90 9.31 8.26
CA LYS A 111 17.21 9.90 7.94
C LYS A 111 18.35 9.17 8.63
N GLY A 112 18.04 8.44 9.71
CA GLY A 112 18.95 7.61 10.48
C GLY A 112 18.57 6.14 10.41
N ASP A 113 18.82 5.42 11.49
CA ASP A 113 18.64 3.98 11.53
C ASP A 113 17.16 3.56 11.52
N VAL A 114 16.93 2.35 11.01
CA VAL A 114 15.66 1.62 11.10
C VAL A 114 15.91 0.32 11.85
N THR A 115 15.32 0.19 13.03
CA THR A 115 15.39 -1.00 13.88
C THR A 115 14.00 -1.61 14.05
N ILE A 116 13.83 -2.86 13.62
CA ILE A 116 12.59 -3.63 13.69
C ILE A 116 12.90 -4.98 14.35
N THR A 117 12.74 -5.01 15.68
CA THR A 117 13.10 -6.14 16.54
C THR A 117 12.04 -6.40 17.61
N CYS A 118 10.76 -6.23 17.28
CA CYS A 118 9.68 -6.43 18.25
C CYS A 118 9.57 -7.90 18.68
N VAL A 119 9.01 -8.11 19.88
CA VAL A 119 8.82 -9.44 20.49
C VAL A 119 7.54 -10.16 20.05
N SER A 120 6.57 -9.42 19.53
CA SER A 120 5.29 -9.94 19.03
C SER A 120 5.08 -9.53 17.58
N ALA A 121 5.13 -10.49 16.66
CA ALA A 121 4.85 -10.23 15.25
C ALA A 121 3.35 -9.99 14.98
N PRO A 122 2.98 -9.14 14.01
CA PRO A 122 3.87 -8.26 13.24
C PRO A 122 4.25 -6.98 14.01
N CYS A 123 5.50 -6.51 13.84
CA CYS A 123 5.98 -5.22 14.33
C CYS A 123 5.37 -4.05 13.55
N ILE A 124 5.18 -4.21 12.24
CA ILE A 124 4.50 -3.24 11.39
C ILE A 124 3.35 -3.97 10.68
N ASN A 125 2.13 -3.53 10.95
CA ASN A 125 0.91 -4.12 10.42
C ASN A 125 0.27 -3.20 9.37
N VAL A 126 0.45 -3.55 8.10
CA VAL A 126 -0.17 -2.92 6.93
C VAL A 126 -1.14 -3.90 6.25
N SER A 127 -1.60 -4.90 7.00
CA SER A 127 -2.58 -5.88 6.51
C SER A 127 -3.93 -5.19 6.30
N SER A 128 -4.70 -5.62 5.31
CA SER A 128 -6.01 -5.02 4.98
C SER A 128 -5.98 -3.50 4.66
N MET A 129 -4.82 -2.93 4.31
CA MET A 129 -4.70 -1.53 3.90
C MET A 129 -4.81 -1.33 2.37
N GLY A 130 -5.10 -2.38 1.61
CA GLY A 130 -5.25 -2.38 0.16
C GLY A 130 -6.68 -2.07 -0.30
N ALA A 131 -7.00 -2.43 -1.55
CA ALA A 131 -8.29 -2.12 -2.15
C ALA A 131 -9.43 -2.84 -1.42
N ALA A 132 -10.57 -2.15 -1.24
CA ALA A 132 -11.75 -2.72 -0.59
C ALA A 132 -12.23 -3.97 -1.33
N GLY A 133 -12.67 -4.98 -0.58
CA GLY A 133 -13.39 -6.12 -1.15
C GLY A 133 -14.76 -5.71 -1.67
N GLY A 134 -15.33 -6.52 -2.57
CA GLY A 134 -16.68 -6.28 -3.03
C GLY A 134 -17.69 -6.35 -1.87
N GLY A 135 -18.64 -5.42 -1.83
CA GLY A 135 -19.69 -5.37 -0.81
C GLY A 135 -20.79 -6.40 -1.07
N GLY A 136 -21.21 -7.14 -0.03
CA GLY A 136 -22.24 -8.17 -0.15
C GLY A 136 -23.52 -7.66 -0.84
N ALA A 137 -23.95 -8.39 -1.88
CA ALA A 137 -25.15 -8.24 -2.70
C ALA A 137 -25.99 -6.95 -2.53
N SER A 138 -25.72 -5.95 -3.35
CA SER A 138 -26.81 -5.22 -4.01
C SER A 138 -26.97 -5.86 -5.39
N SER A 139 -28.17 -6.35 -5.74
CA SER A 139 -28.52 -6.86 -7.07
C SER A 139 -28.56 -5.73 -8.11
N GLY A 140 -27.46 -4.99 -8.24
CA GLY A 140 -27.29 -3.92 -9.22
C GLY A 140 -26.50 -4.44 -10.40
N THR A 141 -27.09 -4.33 -11.60
CA THR A 141 -26.40 -4.42 -12.88
C THR A 141 -25.15 -3.54 -12.87
N SER A 142 -23.98 -4.15 -12.66
CA SER A 142 -22.69 -3.47 -12.75
C SER A 142 -22.33 -3.30 -14.22
N VAL A 143 -22.42 -2.07 -14.71
CA VAL A 143 -21.75 -1.65 -15.95
C VAL A 143 -20.26 -1.55 -15.65
N LEU A 144 -19.46 -2.15 -16.52
CA LEU A 144 -18.00 -2.24 -16.41
C LEU A 144 -17.35 -0.88 -16.19
N THR A 145 -16.53 -0.77 -15.15
CA THR A 145 -15.38 0.15 -15.17
C THR A 145 -14.11 -0.69 -15.02
N GLN A 146 -13.58 -1.09 -16.17
CA GLN A 146 -12.31 -1.79 -16.30
C GLN A 146 -11.21 -0.80 -15.92
N THR A 147 -10.39 -1.13 -14.92
CA THR A 147 -9.14 -0.40 -14.66
C THR A 147 -7.99 -1.40 -14.72
N ASN A 148 -7.04 -1.10 -15.61
CA ASN A 148 -5.94 -1.94 -16.11
C ASN A 148 -5.24 -2.82 -15.06
N GLY A 149 -5.02 -4.10 -15.40
CA GLY A 149 -3.90 -4.87 -14.85
C GLY A 149 -4.10 -6.38 -14.67
N GLY A 150 -5.34 -6.88 -14.61
CA GLY A 150 -5.62 -8.30 -14.50
C GLY A 150 -6.98 -8.61 -15.10
N SER A 151 -7.03 -9.59 -16.01
CA SER A 151 -8.27 -10.02 -16.65
C SER A 151 -9.24 -10.53 -15.59
N VAL A 152 -10.16 -9.69 -15.15
CA VAL A 152 -11.38 -10.14 -14.50
C VAL A 152 -12.11 -10.97 -15.55
N GLY A 153 -12.42 -12.23 -15.25
CA GLY A 153 -13.12 -13.13 -16.17
C GLY A 153 -14.33 -12.42 -16.77
N ASN A 154 -14.39 -12.41 -18.10
CA ASN A 154 -15.41 -11.71 -18.87
C ASN A 154 -16.81 -12.09 -18.36
N SER A 155 -17.61 -11.09 -18.01
CA SER A 155 -19.00 -11.29 -17.60
C SER A 155 -19.79 -11.85 -18.78
N PHE A 156 -20.04 -13.16 -18.79
CA PHE A 156 -21.14 -13.66 -19.60
C PHE A 156 -22.45 -13.20 -18.96
N SER A 157 -23.23 -12.44 -19.72
CA SER A 157 -24.59 -12.06 -19.37
C SER A 157 -25.48 -13.31 -19.35
N CYS A 158 -25.60 -13.95 -18.20
CA CYS A 158 -26.62 -14.97 -17.95
C CYS A 158 -27.95 -14.27 -17.68
N ALA A 159 -28.73 -14.00 -18.72
CA ALA A 159 -30.14 -13.68 -18.56
C ALA A 159 -30.85 -14.93 -18.02
N GLY A 160 -31.31 -14.90 -16.76
CA GLY A 160 -32.15 -15.96 -16.18
C GLY A 160 -31.44 -17.02 -15.32
N SER A 161 -30.16 -16.85 -14.98
CA SER A 161 -29.45 -17.71 -14.01
C SER A 161 -28.45 -16.89 -13.18
N PRO A 162 -28.19 -17.24 -11.91
CA PRO A 162 -27.32 -16.44 -11.04
C PRO A 162 -25.92 -16.39 -11.63
N CYS A 163 -25.54 -15.19 -12.05
CA CYS A 163 -24.22 -14.97 -12.62
C CYS A 163 -23.15 -15.03 -11.54
N PRO A 164 -21.94 -15.54 -11.86
CA PRO A 164 -20.82 -15.50 -10.94
C PRO A 164 -20.52 -14.05 -10.55
N ALA A 165 -20.34 -13.83 -9.26
CA ALA A 165 -20.04 -12.51 -8.73
C ALA A 165 -18.67 -12.01 -9.22
N ILE A 166 -18.62 -10.74 -9.62
CA ILE A 166 -17.40 -10.11 -10.14
C ILE A 166 -16.49 -9.78 -8.95
N GLY A 167 -15.21 -10.19 -9.05
CA GLY A 167 -14.17 -9.84 -8.08
C GLY A 167 -13.97 -8.33 -7.97
N GLY A 168 -13.58 -7.84 -6.78
CA GLY A 168 -13.10 -6.47 -6.66
C GLY A 168 -11.89 -6.25 -7.57
N ALA A 169 -11.88 -5.17 -8.36
CA ALA A 169 -10.74 -4.83 -9.21
C ALA A 169 -9.52 -4.51 -8.33
N ALA A 170 -8.33 -4.88 -8.79
CA ALA A 170 -7.09 -4.48 -8.14
C ALA A 170 -6.94 -2.96 -8.12
N GLY A 171 -6.45 -2.42 -7.00
CA GLY A 171 -6.08 -1.01 -6.89
C GLY A 171 -4.96 -0.68 -7.87
N ASN A 172 -5.01 0.53 -8.43
CA ASN A 172 -4.03 1.02 -9.41
C ASN A 172 -2.61 1.02 -8.80
N GLY A 173 -1.64 0.40 -9.47
CA GLY A 173 -0.25 0.37 -9.00
C GLY A 173 0.40 1.75 -9.08
N VAL A 174 0.91 2.28 -7.97
CA VAL A 174 1.63 3.56 -7.97
C VAL A 174 3.10 3.28 -8.29
N SER A 175 3.61 3.94 -9.33
CA SER A 175 5.05 3.94 -9.59
C SER A 175 5.69 4.98 -8.68
N TYR A 176 6.46 4.54 -7.68
CA TYR A 176 7.24 5.43 -6.83
C TYR A 176 8.59 5.69 -7.51
N ALA A 177 8.75 6.88 -8.08
CA ALA A 177 10.05 7.31 -8.59
C ALA A 177 10.92 7.67 -7.37
N LEU A 178 12.01 6.93 -7.16
CA LEU A 178 13.06 7.38 -6.24
C LEU A 178 13.65 8.64 -6.89
N SER A 179 13.27 9.78 -6.34
CA SER A 179 13.39 11.10 -6.97
C SER A 179 14.82 11.56 -7.27
N THR A 180 15.81 10.72 -6.98
CA THR A 180 17.19 11.19 -6.84
C THR A 180 18.17 10.45 -7.77
N VAL A 181 17.78 9.34 -8.43
CA VAL A 181 18.68 8.61 -9.34
C VAL A 181 18.00 8.00 -10.58
N GLY A 182 16.76 8.38 -10.90
CA GLY A 182 16.04 7.85 -12.07
C GLY A 182 15.67 6.36 -12.00
N LYS A 183 15.91 5.70 -10.86
CA LYS A 183 15.45 4.33 -10.58
C LYS A 183 13.98 4.38 -10.14
N ILE A 184 13.16 3.52 -10.72
CA ILE A 184 11.73 3.43 -10.39
C ILE A 184 11.50 2.16 -9.58
N VAL A 185 11.00 2.32 -8.36
CA VAL A 185 10.46 1.21 -7.58
C VAL A 185 8.95 1.22 -7.77
N ARG A 186 8.40 0.12 -8.28
CA ARG A 186 6.95 -0.04 -8.40
C ARG A 186 6.43 -0.77 -7.18
N THR A 187 5.46 -0.16 -6.52
CA THR A 187 4.77 -0.73 -5.37
C THR A 187 3.28 -0.72 -5.66
N SER A 188 2.61 -1.83 -5.37
CA SER A 188 1.16 -1.94 -5.48
C SER A 188 0.56 -2.33 -4.15
N VAL A 189 -0.73 -2.04 -4.03
CA VAL A 189 -1.60 -2.61 -3.01
C VAL A 189 -2.20 -3.92 -3.54
N GLY A 190 -2.61 -4.81 -2.65
CA GLY A 190 -3.42 -5.96 -3.04
C GLY A 190 -4.83 -5.55 -3.45
N ALA A 191 -5.43 -6.28 -4.41
CA ALA A 191 -6.85 -6.18 -4.70
C ALA A 191 -7.71 -6.70 -3.54
N GLY A 192 -8.94 -6.19 -3.45
CA GLY A 192 -9.98 -6.83 -2.66
C GLY A 192 -10.49 -8.12 -3.31
N GLY A 193 -11.04 -9.02 -2.51
CA GLY A 193 -11.75 -10.20 -2.98
C GLY A 193 -13.16 -9.86 -3.50
N GLY A 194 -13.73 -10.75 -4.28
CA GLY A 194 -15.10 -10.69 -4.78
C GLY A 194 -16.15 -11.02 -3.74
N THR A 195 -17.39 -10.64 -4.01
CA THR A 195 -18.55 -11.00 -3.20
C THR A 195 -18.96 -12.44 -3.45
N GLY A 196 -19.59 -13.08 -2.49
CA GLY A 196 -20.36 -14.30 -2.76
C GLY A 196 -21.65 -14.00 -3.53
N GLY A 197 -22.13 -14.93 -4.35
CA GLY A 197 -23.41 -14.85 -5.04
C GLY A 197 -24.63 -15.03 -4.11
N ASN A 198 -25.80 -14.57 -4.56
CA ASN A 198 -27.12 -14.70 -3.92
C ASN A 198 -27.18 -14.31 -2.43
N GLY A 199 -27.00 -13.02 -2.11
CA GLY A 199 -26.93 -12.57 -0.71
C GLY A 199 -25.62 -12.97 -0.02
N GLY A 200 -24.59 -13.29 -0.81
CA GLY A 200 -23.32 -13.77 -0.33
C GLY A 200 -22.49 -12.73 0.39
N ALA A 201 -21.53 -13.24 1.14
CA ALA A 201 -20.70 -12.45 2.03
C ALA A 201 -19.72 -11.53 1.28
N GLY A 202 -19.30 -10.46 1.95
CA GLY A 202 -18.35 -9.49 1.39
C GLY A 202 -16.96 -10.08 1.19
N GLY A 203 -16.25 -9.59 0.18
CA GLY A 203 -14.87 -9.95 -0.08
C GLY A 203 -13.91 -9.35 0.95
N GLY A 204 -12.77 -10.02 1.16
CA GLY A 204 -11.70 -9.54 2.01
C GLY A 204 -10.98 -8.36 1.37
N ARG A 205 -10.49 -7.43 2.19
CA ARG A 205 -9.71 -6.28 1.72
C ARG A 205 -8.31 -6.71 1.29
N GLY A 206 -7.71 -6.09 0.27
CA GLY A 206 -6.31 -6.36 -0.07
C GLY A 206 -5.33 -5.84 0.99
N GLY A 207 -4.06 -6.27 0.93
CA GLY A 207 -2.98 -5.73 1.75
C GLY A 207 -2.47 -4.38 1.23
N GLY A 208 -1.95 -3.52 2.10
CA GLY A 208 -1.41 -2.23 1.65
C GLY A 208 0.00 -2.35 1.07
N GLY A 209 0.45 -1.27 0.43
CA GLY A 209 1.84 -1.14 0.01
C GLY A 209 2.65 -0.51 1.13
N LEU A 210 3.87 -0.98 1.37
CA LEU A 210 4.78 -0.40 2.35
C LEU A 210 6.17 -0.21 1.73
N ILE A 211 6.68 1.02 1.84
CA ILE A 211 8.06 1.37 1.50
C ILE A 211 8.72 1.90 2.77
N ILE A 212 9.90 1.38 3.10
CA ILE A 212 10.75 1.93 4.14
C ILE A 212 12.09 2.33 3.54
N GLU A 213 12.49 3.59 3.73
CA GLU A 213 13.82 4.08 3.39
C GLU A 213 14.63 4.32 4.67
N ALA A 214 15.75 3.61 4.82
CA ALA A 214 16.71 3.79 5.90
C ALA A 214 17.94 4.52 5.38
N GLY A 215 18.05 5.82 5.65
CA GLY A 215 19.25 6.61 5.37
C GLY A 215 20.46 6.16 6.20
N GLY A 216 20.21 5.57 7.38
CA GLY A 216 21.23 4.93 8.21
C GLY A 216 21.27 3.40 8.08
N ALA A 217 21.46 2.72 9.21
CA ALA A 217 21.54 1.27 9.29
C ALA A 217 20.17 0.58 9.26
N TRP A 218 20.08 -0.55 8.58
CA TRP A 218 18.95 -1.46 8.57
C TRP A 218 19.18 -2.63 9.53
N ASN A 219 18.30 -2.77 10.53
CA ASN A 219 18.31 -3.84 11.50
C ASN A 219 16.92 -4.47 11.60
N PHE A 220 16.67 -5.53 10.84
CA PHE A 220 15.41 -6.27 10.83
C PHE A 220 15.63 -7.73 11.19
N THR A 221 15.18 -8.15 12.37
CA THR A 221 15.44 -9.51 12.87
C THR A 221 14.20 -10.31 13.26
N THR A 222 13.03 -9.66 13.39
CA THR A 222 11.80 -10.35 13.80
C THR A 222 11.17 -11.16 12.65
N ALA A 223 11.01 -12.47 12.86
CA ALA A 223 10.23 -13.33 11.95
C ALA A 223 8.75 -12.90 11.94
N GLY A 224 8.17 -12.73 10.75
CA GLY A 224 6.83 -12.17 10.57
C GLY A 224 6.72 -10.72 11.00
N GLY A 225 7.85 -10.02 11.20
CA GLY A 225 7.87 -8.68 11.80
C GLY A 225 7.21 -7.60 10.94
N ILE A 226 6.94 -7.86 9.67
CA ILE A 226 6.16 -6.95 8.82
C ILE A 226 5.05 -7.76 8.15
N SER A 227 3.82 -7.23 8.12
CA SER A 227 2.71 -7.83 7.39
C SER A 227 2.10 -6.84 6.42
N VAL A 228 2.03 -7.24 5.15
CA VAL A 228 1.28 -6.59 4.07
C VAL A 228 0.20 -7.54 3.55
N ALA A 229 -0.31 -8.44 4.40
CA ALA A 229 -1.23 -9.49 4.00
C ALA A 229 -2.63 -8.95 3.62
N GLY A 230 -3.29 -9.67 2.71
CA GLY A 230 -4.70 -9.48 2.43
C GLY A 230 -5.59 -10.00 3.56
N GLY A 231 -6.76 -9.38 3.72
CA GLY A 231 -7.81 -9.82 4.64
C GLY A 231 -8.62 -10.99 4.07
N ASN A 232 -9.14 -11.84 4.96
CA ASN A 232 -9.99 -12.97 4.58
C ASN A 232 -11.35 -12.51 4.06
N GLY A 233 -11.92 -13.28 3.14
CA GLY A 233 -13.32 -13.12 2.74
C GLY A 233 -14.26 -13.49 3.88
N ALA A 234 -15.40 -12.81 3.96
CA ALA A 234 -16.40 -13.12 4.98
C ALA A 234 -17.09 -14.45 4.65
N ALA A 235 -17.41 -15.23 5.69
CA ALA A 235 -18.24 -16.42 5.55
C ALA A 235 -19.71 -16.00 5.33
N SER A 236 -20.43 -16.76 4.52
CA SER A 236 -21.88 -16.57 4.39
C SER A 236 -22.61 -17.23 5.55
N GLY A 237 -23.39 -16.45 6.30
CA GLY A 237 -24.35 -16.98 7.27
C GLY A 237 -25.68 -17.38 6.65
N ALA A 238 -25.96 -16.98 5.40
CA ALA A 238 -27.22 -17.25 4.72
C ALA A 238 -27.20 -18.62 4.03
N PHE A 239 -28.34 -19.31 4.05
CA PHE A 239 -28.53 -20.58 3.36
C PHE A 239 -28.23 -20.45 1.86
N LYS A 240 -27.46 -21.40 1.31
CA LYS A 240 -27.11 -21.47 -0.13
C LYS A 240 -26.30 -20.28 -0.67
N ALA A 241 -25.91 -19.32 0.15
CA ALA A 241 -25.19 -18.13 -0.29
C ALA A 241 -23.68 -18.39 -0.37
N GLY A 242 -22.99 -17.74 -1.33
CA GLY A 242 -21.55 -17.93 -1.52
C GLY A 242 -20.71 -17.22 -0.45
N GLY A 243 -19.57 -17.78 -0.11
CA GLY A 243 -18.56 -17.09 0.69
C GLY A 243 -17.86 -15.99 -0.10
N GLY A 244 -17.42 -14.91 0.56
CA GLY A 244 -16.64 -13.86 -0.08
C GLY A 244 -15.22 -14.33 -0.43
N GLY A 245 -14.61 -13.81 -1.49
CA GLY A 245 -13.21 -14.10 -1.82
C GLY A 245 -12.24 -13.41 -0.86
N GLY A 246 -11.04 -13.96 -0.65
CA GLY A 246 -9.98 -13.32 0.13
C GLY A 246 -9.27 -12.22 -0.65
N GLY A 247 -8.80 -11.16 0.02
CA GLY A 247 -8.02 -10.09 -0.61
C GLY A 247 -6.58 -10.50 -0.89
N ALA A 248 -5.94 -9.92 -1.91
CA ALA A 248 -4.54 -10.21 -2.22
C ALA A 248 -3.58 -9.56 -1.22
N GLY A 249 -2.38 -10.11 -1.07
CA GLY A 249 -1.27 -9.46 -0.39
C GLY A 249 -0.76 -8.22 -1.14
N GLY A 250 -0.28 -7.23 -0.40
CA GLY A 250 0.36 -6.03 -0.93
C GLY A 250 1.86 -6.19 -1.15
N VAL A 251 2.54 -5.10 -1.51
CA VAL A 251 3.99 -5.12 -1.76
C VAL A 251 4.74 -4.45 -0.61
N PHE A 252 5.80 -5.10 -0.15
CA PHE A 252 6.77 -4.50 0.77
C PHE A 252 8.10 -4.21 0.08
N VAL A 253 8.65 -3.03 0.38
CA VAL A 253 9.96 -2.58 -0.06
C VAL A 253 10.75 -2.05 1.12
N GLY A 254 11.91 -2.64 1.40
CA GLY A 254 12.92 -2.07 2.29
C GLY A 254 14.13 -1.58 1.48
N LEU A 255 14.47 -0.29 1.60
CA LEU A 255 15.67 0.29 1.01
C LEU A 255 16.57 0.79 2.13
N TYR A 256 17.86 0.50 2.06
CA TYR A 256 18.81 0.91 3.11
C TYR A 256 20.17 1.33 2.56
N THR A 257 20.87 2.19 3.30
CA THR A 257 22.27 2.54 2.99
C THR A 257 23.24 1.48 3.52
N THR A 258 23.09 1.13 4.80
CA THR A 258 23.97 0.15 5.48
C THR A 258 23.15 -1.00 6.05
N LEU A 259 23.61 -2.24 5.84
CA LEU A 259 22.97 -3.42 6.43
C LEU A 259 23.65 -3.81 7.74
N THR A 260 22.90 -3.80 8.83
CA THR A 260 23.34 -4.38 10.12
C THR A 260 22.83 -5.80 10.28
N ALA A 261 21.53 -6.02 10.07
CA ALA A 261 20.93 -7.36 10.11
C ALA A 261 19.64 -7.43 9.27
N ASN A 262 19.40 -8.57 8.63
CA ASN A 262 18.18 -8.83 7.85
C ASN A 262 17.78 -10.31 7.93
N SER A 263 17.46 -10.77 9.14
CA SER A 263 16.95 -12.13 9.40
C SER A 263 15.44 -12.17 9.62
N GLY A 264 14.77 -11.02 9.67
CA GLY A 264 13.32 -10.93 9.77
C GLY A 264 12.61 -11.43 8.51
N THR A 265 11.31 -11.71 8.63
CA THR A 265 10.49 -12.14 7.49
C THR A 265 9.22 -11.30 7.34
N VAL A 266 8.75 -11.18 6.10
CA VAL A 266 7.59 -10.37 5.73
C VAL A 266 6.44 -11.28 5.35
N ASN A 267 5.28 -11.09 5.97
CA ASN A 267 4.07 -11.77 5.57
C ASN A 267 3.40 -11.05 4.38
N VAL A 268 3.49 -11.65 3.21
CA VAL A 268 2.88 -11.17 1.96
C VAL A 268 1.68 -12.03 1.53
N SER A 269 1.13 -12.88 2.40
CA SER A 269 0.06 -13.80 2.01
C SER A 269 -1.20 -13.07 1.53
N GLY A 270 -1.93 -13.69 0.62
CA GLY A 270 -3.33 -13.33 0.40
C GLY A 270 -4.20 -13.82 1.56
N GLY A 271 -5.39 -13.24 1.69
CA GLY A 271 -6.42 -13.72 2.61
C GLY A 271 -7.08 -15.00 2.09
N ALA A 272 -7.58 -15.82 3.00
CA ALA A 272 -8.39 -16.98 2.67
C ALA A 272 -9.77 -16.57 2.12
N GLY A 273 -10.36 -17.44 1.30
CA GLY A 273 -11.76 -17.32 0.93
C GLY A 273 -12.68 -17.60 2.11
N GLY A 274 -13.81 -16.93 2.14
CA GLY A 274 -14.88 -17.16 3.10
C GLY A 274 -15.62 -18.47 2.82
N GLN A 275 -16.18 -19.06 3.87
CA GLN A 275 -16.97 -20.28 3.73
C GLN A 275 -18.33 -19.99 3.07
N GLY A 276 -18.77 -20.92 2.23
CA GLY A 276 -20.12 -20.91 1.69
C GLY A 276 -21.17 -21.23 2.77
N GLY A 277 -22.41 -20.82 2.51
CA GLY A 277 -23.53 -21.09 3.40
C GLY A 277 -23.93 -22.57 3.42
N PRO A 278 -24.63 -23.01 4.48
CA PRO A 278 -25.10 -24.39 4.60
C PRO A 278 -26.02 -24.75 3.43
N GLY A 279 -25.93 -26.01 3.00
CA GLY A 279 -26.84 -26.61 2.03
C GLY A 279 -28.20 -26.91 2.65
N ASP A 280 -29.19 -27.08 1.80
CA ASP A 280 -30.51 -27.59 2.17
C ASP A 280 -30.86 -28.70 1.16
N ASN A 281 -31.21 -29.86 1.71
CA ASN A 281 -31.47 -31.09 0.98
C ASN A 281 -32.87 -31.13 0.36
N THR A 282 -33.74 -30.17 0.67
CA THR A 282 -35.16 -30.21 0.27
C THR A 282 -35.49 -29.46 -1.01
N TRP A 283 -34.56 -28.69 -1.59
CA TRP A 283 -34.90 -27.71 -2.62
C TRP A 283 -34.01 -27.76 -3.86
N ASN A 284 -34.65 -27.82 -5.04
CA ASN A 284 -34.02 -27.76 -6.37
C ASN A 284 -33.78 -26.31 -6.83
N GLY A 285 -33.23 -25.46 -5.95
CA GLY A 285 -32.99 -24.04 -6.25
C GLY A 285 -31.54 -23.73 -6.56
N THR A 286 -31.33 -22.59 -7.19
CA THR A 286 -29.99 -22.17 -7.59
C THR A 286 -29.16 -21.66 -6.42
N PHE A 287 -27.96 -22.21 -6.27
CA PHE A 287 -27.01 -21.86 -5.21
C PHE A 287 -26.20 -20.60 -5.59
N GLY A 288 -25.65 -19.92 -4.59
CA GLY A 288 -24.69 -18.84 -4.78
C GLY A 288 -23.28 -19.40 -4.98
N GLY A 289 -22.61 -18.98 -6.07
CA GLY A 289 -21.19 -19.23 -6.26
C GLY A 289 -20.33 -18.42 -5.29
N GLY A 290 -19.15 -18.92 -4.94
CA GLY A 290 -18.19 -18.18 -4.11
C GLY A 290 -17.56 -17.00 -4.84
N GLY A 291 -17.14 -15.98 -4.10
CA GLY A 291 -16.42 -14.83 -4.65
C GLY A 291 -15.01 -15.18 -5.07
N GLY A 292 -14.52 -14.64 -6.19
CA GLY A 292 -13.13 -14.80 -6.62
C GLY A 292 -12.15 -14.11 -5.66
N GLY A 293 -10.96 -14.69 -5.47
CA GLY A 293 -9.90 -14.06 -4.70
C GLY A 293 -9.33 -12.83 -5.38
N GLY A 294 -8.83 -11.88 -4.59
CA GLY A 294 -8.12 -10.71 -5.10
C GLY A 294 -6.82 -11.10 -5.79
N ALA A 295 -6.43 -10.32 -6.81
CA ALA A 295 -5.17 -10.45 -7.51
C ALA A 295 -4.19 -9.32 -7.12
N ASN A 296 -2.91 -9.56 -7.32
CA ASN A 296 -1.89 -8.52 -7.36
C ASN A 296 -1.03 -8.75 -8.60
N ARG A 297 0.26 -9.09 -8.44
CA ARG A 297 1.11 -9.57 -9.54
C ARG A 297 0.70 -10.95 -10.04
N TYR A 298 0.21 -11.78 -9.12
CA TYR A 298 -0.31 -13.11 -9.41
C TYR A 298 -1.84 -13.09 -9.40
N GLY A 299 -2.46 -13.99 -10.16
CA GLY A 299 -3.90 -14.18 -10.12
C GLY A 299 -4.34 -14.76 -8.78
N GLY A 300 -5.46 -14.26 -8.25
CA GLY A 300 -6.14 -14.87 -7.11
C GLY A 300 -6.76 -16.23 -7.46
N GLY A 301 -7.13 -17.00 -6.43
CA GLY A 301 -7.88 -18.23 -6.60
C GLY A 301 -9.31 -17.97 -7.09
N ALA A 302 -9.82 -18.84 -7.95
CA ALA A 302 -11.22 -18.79 -8.36
C ALA A 302 -12.15 -19.13 -7.18
N GLY A 303 -13.36 -18.55 -7.17
CA GLY A 303 -14.42 -18.96 -6.25
C GLY A 303 -14.92 -20.38 -6.59
N GLY A 304 -15.40 -21.10 -5.58
CA GLY A 304 -16.04 -22.40 -5.76
C GLY A 304 -17.35 -22.26 -6.54
N ASN A 305 -17.56 -23.14 -7.51
CA ASN A 305 -18.83 -23.24 -8.24
C ASN A 305 -19.89 -23.91 -7.35
N THR A 306 -21.16 -23.59 -7.61
CA THR A 306 -22.32 -24.28 -7.08
C THR A 306 -22.18 -25.78 -7.35
N GLN A 307 -22.23 -26.62 -6.31
CA GLN A 307 -22.10 -28.09 -6.35
C GLN A 307 -20.68 -28.69 -6.49
N ALA A 308 -19.62 -27.89 -6.60
CA ALA A 308 -18.25 -28.43 -6.66
C ALA A 308 -17.49 -28.15 -5.35
N THR A 309 -16.72 -29.16 -4.90
CA THR A 309 -15.68 -29.00 -3.88
C THR A 309 -14.82 -27.78 -4.22
N GLY A 310 -14.56 -26.92 -3.22
CA GLY A 310 -13.97 -25.59 -3.37
C GLY A 310 -12.79 -25.53 -4.35
N GLY A 311 -12.71 -24.44 -5.12
CA GLY A 311 -11.65 -24.25 -6.11
C GLY A 311 -10.26 -24.37 -5.46
N THR A 312 -9.36 -25.08 -6.14
CA THR A 312 -7.94 -25.16 -5.74
C THR A 312 -7.40 -23.75 -5.58
N GLY A 313 -6.81 -23.44 -4.42
CA GLY A 313 -6.22 -22.13 -4.15
C GLY A 313 -5.28 -21.70 -5.28
N GLY A 314 -5.29 -20.41 -5.62
CA GLY A 314 -4.38 -19.84 -6.62
C GLY A 314 -2.92 -20.12 -6.21
N GLY A 315 -2.05 -20.33 -7.21
CA GLY A 315 -0.71 -20.91 -7.05
C GLY A 315 0.17 -20.33 -5.92
N SER A 316 1.22 -21.10 -5.60
CA SER A 316 2.36 -20.78 -4.72
C SER A 316 2.17 -19.59 -3.76
N GLY A 317 1.37 -19.78 -2.70
CA GLY A 317 1.21 -18.79 -1.61
C GLY A 317 -0.13 -18.06 -1.57
N GLY A 318 -1.09 -18.40 -2.43
CA GLY A 318 -2.47 -17.94 -2.29
C GLY A 318 -3.16 -18.47 -1.03
N GLY A 319 -4.11 -17.71 -0.50
CA GLY A 319 -4.95 -18.15 0.62
C GLY A 319 -5.71 -19.43 0.28
N ALA A 320 -6.01 -20.26 1.30
CA ALA A 320 -6.85 -21.43 1.09
C ALA A 320 -8.23 -21.02 0.55
N GLY A 321 -8.75 -21.77 -0.43
CA GLY A 321 -10.14 -21.64 -0.85
C GLY A 321 -11.07 -22.05 0.29
N GLY A 322 -12.24 -21.41 0.36
CA GLY A 322 -13.29 -21.82 1.29
C GLY A 322 -13.75 -23.25 0.98
N SER A 323 -13.93 -24.06 2.03
CA SER A 323 -14.60 -25.35 1.92
C SER A 323 -16.09 -25.15 1.60
N SER A 324 -16.62 -26.00 0.73
CA SER A 324 -18.07 -26.12 0.54
C SER A 324 -18.72 -26.64 1.81
N GLY A 325 -19.91 -26.12 2.16
CA GLY A 325 -20.78 -26.78 3.13
C GLY A 325 -21.13 -28.20 2.66
N VAL A 326 -21.30 -29.12 3.60
CA VAL A 326 -21.64 -30.54 3.36
C VAL A 326 -22.98 -30.62 2.60
N SER A 327 -22.98 -31.31 1.43
CA SER A 327 -24.14 -31.57 0.54
C SER A 327 -24.99 -30.34 0.15
N THR A 328 -24.98 -29.97 -1.14
CA THR A 328 -25.77 -28.87 -1.74
C THR A 328 -25.56 -27.46 -1.12
N GLY A 329 -24.40 -27.21 -0.51
CA GLY A 329 -24.03 -25.90 0.04
C GLY A 329 -23.64 -24.84 -0.99
N GLY A 330 -23.58 -23.58 -0.55
CA GLY A 330 -23.00 -22.48 -1.34
C GLY A 330 -21.50 -22.70 -1.58
N GLY A 331 -20.99 -22.16 -2.68
CA GLY A 331 -19.56 -22.25 -3.01
C GLY A 331 -18.70 -21.45 -2.02
N GLY A 332 -17.56 -22.02 -1.61
CA GLY A 332 -16.55 -21.29 -0.84
C GLY A 332 -15.84 -20.23 -1.71
N GLY A 333 -15.41 -19.14 -1.11
CA GLY A 333 -14.66 -18.09 -1.79
C GLY A 333 -13.27 -18.55 -2.22
N GLY A 334 -12.72 -17.92 -3.26
CA GLY A 334 -11.33 -18.11 -3.67
C GLY A 334 -10.39 -17.35 -2.75
N GLY A 335 -9.21 -17.90 -2.46
CA GLY A 335 -8.17 -17.19 -1.71
C GLY A 335 -7.47 -16.13 -2.54
N GLY A 336 -7.09 -15.02 -1.91
CA GLY A 336 -6.33 -13.95 -2.56
C GLY A 336 -4.91 -14.41 -2.91
N SER A 337 -4.32 -13.78 -3.93
CA SER A 337 -2.93 -14.01 -4.31
C SER A 337 -1.96 -13.48 -3.26
N ALA A 338 -0.75 -14.05 -3.20
CA ALA A 338 0.35 -13.43 -2.47
C ALA A 338 0.77 -12.10 -3.13
N GLY A 339 1.40 -11.24 -2.33
CA GLY A 339 2.13 -10.07 -2.80
C GLY A 339 3.63 -10.36 -2.98
N ASP A 340 4.42 -9.29 -3.08
CA ASP A 340 5.88 -9.36 -3.22
C ASP A 340 6.57 -8.68 -2.04
N SER A 341 7.78 -9.11 -1.72
CA SER A 341 8.66 -8.39 -0.80
C SER A 341 10.09 -8.36 -1.33
N PHE A 342 10.75 -7.22 -1.20
CA PHE A 342 12.18 -7.14 -1.44
C PHE A 342 12.84 -6.14 -0.48
N ILE A 343 14.10 -6.43 -0.16
CA ILE A 343 14.94 -5.56 0.66
C ILE A 343 16.25 -5.41 -0.10
N ALA A 344 16.66 -4.17 -0.37
CA ALA A 344 17.83 -3.89 -1.19
C ALA A 344 18.64 -2.72 -0.64
N GLN A 345 19.95 -2.79 -0.85
CA GLN A 345 20.84 -1.67 -0.58
C GLN A 345 20.66 -0.59 -1.65
N ASN A 346 20.56 0.66 -1.23
CA ASN A 346 20.71 1.83 -2.09
C ASN A 346 22.18 2.28 -2.04
N ALA A 347 22.97 1.87 -3.04
CA ALA A 347 24.40 2.15 -3.10
C ALA A 347 24.76 3.53 -3.68
N ASP A 348 23.77 4.32 -4.09
CA ASP A 348 24.00 5.62 -4.73
C ASP A 348 24.15 6.77 -3.72
N PHE A 349 24.14 6.48 -2.41
CA PHE A 349 24.21 7.44 -1.30
C PHE A 349 25.24 7.05 -0.24
#